data_AF-A0A0G4L961-F1
#
_entry.id   AF-A0A0G4L961-F1
#
_cell.length_a   1.000
_cell.length_b   1.000
_cell.length_c   1.000
_cell.angle_alpha   90.00
_cell.angle_beta   90.00
_cell.angle_gamma   90.00
#
_symmetry.space_group_name_H-M   'P 1'
#
loop_
_entity.id
_entity.type
_entity.pdbx_description
1 polymer ?
#
loop_
_entity_poly.entity_id
_entity_poly.type
_entity_poly.pdbx_seq_one_letter_code
_entity_poly.pdbx_strand_id
1 'polypeptide(L)'
;MYMSGNSLQIFSIMMVLMAFKTPITGLFAVNSAFERFESDTNKGQMFQVKMAYLAMQVLSLAVGVWKVNAMGLLPTTRSDWLGWETVREPLENAIAAL
;
A
#
# COMPACT_ATOMS: atom_id res chain seq x y z
N MET A 1 10.97 -3.97 6.85
CA MET A 1 10.64 -2.52 6.89
C MET A 1 11.69 -1.66 7.58
N TYR A 2 12.52 -2.20 8.48
CA TYR A 2 13.61 -1.44 9.13
C TYR A 2 14.67 -0.89 8.15
N MET A 3 14.89 -1.58 7.02
CA MET A 3 15.93 -1.24 6.04
C MET A 3 15.50 -0.27 4.93
N SER A 4 14.22 0.08 4.80
CA SER A 4 13.75 0.85 3.64
C SER A 4 13.73 2.38 3.84
N GLY A 5 14.15 2.88 5.01
CA GLY A 5 14.15 4.31 5.33
C GLY A 5 12.77 4.97 5.14
N ASN A 6 12.66 6.28 5.39
CA ASN A 6 11.48 7.06 4.97
C ASN A 6 11.77 7.94 3.75
N SER A 7 13.03 7.98 3.31
CA SER A 7 13.44 8.74 2.13
C SER A 7 13.12 7.98 0.84
N LEU A 8 12.62 8.70 -0.16
CA LEU A 8 12.34 8.17 -1.49
C LEU A 8 13.63 7.87 -2.24
N GLN A 9 13.98 6.59 -2.30
CA GLN A 9 15.06 6.05 -3.12
C GLN A 9 14.49 4.98 -4.07
N ILE A 10 15.16 4.76 -5.21
CA ILE A 10 14.75 3.73 -6.20
C ILE A 10 14.62 2.35 -5.53
N PHE A 11 15.54 2.02 -4.63
CA PHE A 11 15.48 0.76 -3.87
C PHE A 11 14.29 0.68 -2.92
N SER A 12 13.90 1.79 -2.29
CA SER A 12 12.73 1.85 -1.43
C SER A 12 11.44 1.63 -2.22
N ILE A 13 11.33 2.18 -3.45
CA ILE A 13 10.18 1.97 -4.33
C ILE A 13 10.06 0.49 -4.71
N MET A 14 11.16 -0.15 -5.11
CA MET A 14 11.16 -1.58 -5.47
C MET A 14 10.76 -2.48 -4.29
N MET A 15 11.24 -2.17 -3.08
CA MET A 15 10.84 -2.90 -1.88
C MET A 15 9.35 -2.76 -1.56
N VAL A 16 8.79 -1.57 -1.78
CA VAL A 16 7.36 -1.29 -1.57
C VAL A 16 6.52 -2.08 -2.57
N LEU A 17 6.91 -2.09 -3.85
CA LEU A 17 6.23 -2.91 -4.86
C LEU A 17 6.23 -4.40 -4.48
N MET A 18 7.36 -4.92 -3.99
CA MET A 18 7.44 -6.31 -3.52
C MET A 18 6.62 -6.57 -2.25
N ALA A 19 6.48 -5.57 -1.39
CA ALA A 19 5.63 -5.63 -0.20
C ALA A 19 4.14 -5.74 -0.53
N PHE A 20 3.70 -5.27 -1.71
CA PHE A 20 2.34 -5.52 -2.21
C PHE A 20 2.25 -6.78 -3.08
N LYS A 21 3.20 -6.98 -4.00
CA LYS A 21 3.17 -8.09 -4.95
C LYS A 21 3.12 -9.45 -4.25
N THR A 22 3.93 -9.63 -3.21
CA THR A 22 4.02 -10.89 -2.46
C THR A 22 2.68 -11.30 -1.83
N PRO A 23 2.05 -10.45 -0.98
CA PRO A 23 0.77 -10.81 -0.39
C PRO A 23 -0.37 -10.89 -1.41
N ILE A 24 -0.39 -10.05 -2.47
CA ILE A 24 -1.38 -10.19 -3.57
C ILE A 24 -1.26 -11.58 -4.21
N THR A 25 -0.03 -11.99 -4.55
CA THR A 25 0.20 -13.31 -5.15
C THR A 25 -0.19 -14.43 -4.19
N GLY A 26 0.10 -14.26 -2.89
CA GLY A 26 -0.32 -15.19 -1.84
C GLY A 26 -1.84 -15.35 -1.74
N LEU A 27 -2.61 -14.26 -1.87
CA LEU A 27 -4.08 -14.30 -1.85
C LEU A 27 -4.65 -15.14 -3.01
N PHE A 28 -4.05 -15.07 -4.20
CA PHE A 28 -4.49 -15.86 -5.35
C PHE A 28 -3.95 -17.30 -5.32
N ALA A 29 -2.82 -17.54 -4.67
CA ALA A 29 -2.15 -18.83 -4.59
C ALA A 29 -2.55 -19.68 -3.38
N VAL A 30 -3.64 -19.35 -2.66
CA VAL A 30 -4.07 -20.07 -1.45
C VAL A 30 -4.28 -21.55 -1.73
N ASN A 31 -5.02 -21.90 -2.79
CA ASN A 31 -5.31 -23.31 -3.07
C ASN A 31 -4.03 -24.10 -3.42
N SER A 32 -3.15 -23.55 -4.26
CA SER A 32 -1.86 -24.16 -4.58
C SER A 32 -0.91 -24.27 -3.38
N ALA A 33 -0.97 -23.32 -2.44
CA ALA A 33 -0.12 -23.35 -1.25
C ALA A 33 -0.54 -24.46 -0.28
N PHE A 34 -1.83 -24.79 -0.25
CA PHE A 34 -2.40 -25.77 0.67
C PHE A 34 -2.67 -27.15 0.05
N GLU A 35 -2.53 -27.30 -1.27
CA GLU A 35 -2.77 -28.53 -2.01
C GLU A 35 -2.03 -29.75 -1.43
N ARG A 36 -0.78 -29.56 -1.00
CA ARG A 36 0.04 -30.64 -0.41
C ARG A 36 -0.38 -31.03 1.01
N PHE A 37 -1.18 -30.21 1.67
CA PHE A 37 -1.60 -30.41 3.06
C PHE A 37 -3.07 -30.86 3.16
N GLU A 38 -3.83 -30.78 2.07
CA GLU A 38 -5.22 -31.22 2.04
C GLU A 38 -5.34 -32.73 1.77
N SER A 39 -6.09 -33.39 2.65
CA SER A 39 -6.55 -34.77 2.48
C SER A 39 -8.05 -34.82 2.78
N ASP A 40 -8.76 -35.84 2.28
CA ASP A 40 -10.22 -35.92 2.45
C ASP A 40 -10.66 -36.00 3.91
N THR A 41 -9.80 -36.50 4.81
CA THR A 41 -10.06 -36.54 6.25
C THR A 41 -9.87 -35.19 6.94
N ASN A 42 -9.08 -34.27 6.37
CA ASN A 42 -8.61 -33.04 7.06
C ASN A 42 -9.15 -31.72 6.46
N LYS A 43 -9.95 -31.78 5.39
CA LYS A 43 -10.51 -30.58 4.71
C LYS A 43 -11.21 -29.61 5.67
N GLY A 44 -11.96 -30.11 6.65
CA GLY A 44 -12.69 -29.28 7.61
C GLY A 44 -11.76 -28.44 8.52
N GLN A 45 -10.65 -29.01 8.99
CA GLN A 45 -9.69 -28.30 9.83
C GLN A 45 -8.84 -27.32 9.01
N MET A 46 -8.54 -27.68 7.74
CA MET A 46 -7.75 -26.84 6.85
C MET A 46 -8.44 -25.51 6.50
N PHE A 47 -9.77 -25.47 6.55
CA PHE A 47 -10.53 -24.24 6.31
C PHE A 47 -10.13 -23.11 7.27
N GLN A 48 -9.99 -23.39 8.57
CA GLN A 48 -9.57 -22.39 9.56
C GLN A 48 -8.16 -21.86 9.27
N VAL A 49 -7.25 -22.74 8.86
CA VAL A 49 -5.87 -22.38 8.53
C VAL A 49 -5.81 -21.52 7.26
N LYS A 50 -6.59 -21.86 6.22
CA LYS A 50 -6.73 -21.04 5.00
C LYS A 50 -7.26 -19.64 5.31
N MET A 51 -8.25 -19.54 6.21
CA MET A 51 -8.78 -18.25 6.64
C MET A 51 -7.74 -17.42 7.40
N ALA A 52 -6.97 -18.04 8.30
CA ALA A 52 -5.88 -17.37 9.00
C ALA A 52 -4.80 -16.87 8.03
N TYR A 53 -4.41 -17.70 7.04
CA TYR A 53 -3.47 -17.32 5.99
C TYR A 53 -3.98 -16.11 5.19
N LEU A 54 -5.25 -16.12 4.76
CA LEU A 54 -5.87 -15.00 4.04
C LEU A 54 -5.84 -13.71 4.87
N ALA A 55 -6.18 -13.79 6.17
CA ALA A 55 -6.15 -12.66 7.09
C ALA A 55 -4.73 -12.08 7.24
N MET A 56 -3.71 -12.94 7.32
CA MET A 56 -2.31 -12.49 7.39
C MET A 56 -1.84 -11.81 6.10
N GLN A 57 -2.30 -12.27 4.94
CA GLN A 57 -1.98 -11.60 3.67
C GLN A 57 -2.65 -10.22 3.57
N VAL A 58 -3.89 -10.09 4.03
CA VAL A 58 -4.58 -8.78 4.12
C VAL A 58 -3.88 -7.85 5.09
N LEU A 59 -3.45 -8.35 6.26
CA LEU A 59 -2.66 -7.58 7.23
C LEU A 59 -1.34 -7.10 6.61
N SER A 60 -0.65 -7.94 5.86
CA SER A 60 0.58 -7.58 5.16
C SER A 60 0.35 -6.46 4.13
N LEU A 61 -0.79 -6.49 3.41
CA LEU A 61 -1.17 -5.39 2.51
C LEU A 61 -1.44 -4.10 3.27
N ALA A 62 -2.16 -4.15 4.40
CA ALA A 62 -2.45 -2.99 5.22
C ALA A 62 -1.16 -2.31 5.73
N VAL A 63 -0.18 -3.11 6.16
CA VAL A 63 1.16 -2.63 6.55
C VAL A 63 1.88 -1.98 5.36
N GLY A 64 1.75 -2.55 4.16
CA GLY A 64 2.22 -1.93 2.91
C GLY A 64 1.62 -0.54 2.70
N VAL A 65 0.29 -0.39 2.81
CA VAL A 65 -0.41 0.90 2.65
C VAL A 65 0.09 1.93 3.66
N TRP A 66 0.22 1.53 4.93
CA TRP A 66 0.78 2.39 5.96
C TRP A 66 2.18 2.89 5.61
N LYS A 67 3.02 2.03 5.03
CA LYS A 67 4.37 2.45 4.60
C LYS A 67 4.35 3.40 3.41
N VAL A 68 3.47 3.20 2.43
CA VAL A 68 3.29 4.14 1.29
C VAL A 68 2.87 5.51 1.79
N ASN A 69 1.96 5.56 2.77
CA ASN A 69 1.57 6.80 3.43
C ASN A 69 2.77 7.47 4.14
N ALA A 70 3.57 6.70 4.89
CA ALA A 70 4.74 7.21 5.59
C ALA A 70 5.85 7.76 4.68
N MET A 71 5.89 7.36 3.40
CA MET A 71 6.81 7.93 2.40
C MET A 71 6.21 9.11 1.62
N GLY A 72 4.97 9.52 1.92
CA GLY A 72 4.30 10.63 1.22
C GLY A 72 3.89 10.32 -0.22
N LEU A 73 3.73 9.04 -0.57
CA LEU A 73 3.38 8.62 -1.92
C LEU A 73 1.87 8.53 -2.17
N LEU A 74 1.05 8.51 -1.10
CA LEU A 74 -0.39 8.56 -1.25
C LEU A 74 -0.83 10.01 -1.48
N PRO A 75 -1.77 10.26 -2.41
CA PRO A 75 -2.26 11.60 -2.72
C PRO A 75 -3.26 12.09 -1.64
N THR A 76 -2.81 12.15 -0.39
CA THR A 76 -3.62 12.49 0.79
C THR A 76 -3.52 13.95 1.19
N THR A 77 -2.55 14.70 0.66
CA THR A 77 -2.25 16.07 1.06
C THR A 77 -2.61 17.05 -0.06
N ARG A 78 -3.02 18.28 0.26
CA ARG A 78 -3.31 19.32 -0.76
C ARG A 78 -2.13 19.57 -1.71
N SER A 79 -0.90 19.45 -1.22
CA SER A 79 0.31 19.59 -2.04
C SER A 79 0.31 18.64 -3.24
N ASP A 80 -0.29 17.46 -3.10
CA ASP A 80 -0.32 16.43 -4.14
C ASP A 80 -1.25 16.85 -5.30
N TRP A 81 -2.17 17.78 -5.04
CA TRP A 81 -3.17 18.28 -5.97
C TRP A 81 -2.91 19.72 -6.41
N LEU A 82 -1.86 20.37 -5.88
CA LEU A 82 -1.55 21.77 -6.13
C LEU A 82 -1.40 22.08 -7.63
N GLY A 83 -0.89 21.12 -8.42
CA GLY A 83 -0.78 21.27 -9.87
C GLY A 83 -2.10 21.41 -10.62
N TRP A 84 -3.23 21.08 -9.97
CA TRP A 84 -4.59 21.25 -10.49
C TRP A 84 -5.40 22.30 -9.73
N GLU A 85 -4.80 22.99 -8.74
CA GLU A 85 -5.49 24.03 -7.98
C GLU A 85 -5.47 25.35 -8.75
N THR A 86 -6.62 26.04 -8.81
CA THR A 86 -6.73 27.34 -9.51
C THR A 86 -5.95 28.40 -8.74
N VAL A 87 -5.23 29.25 -9.47
CA VAL A 87 -4.54 30.40 -8.87
C VAL A 87 -5.59 31.32 -8.23
N ARG A 88 -5.32 31.82 -7.02
CA ARG A 88 -6.17 32.84 -6.39
C ARG A 88 -6.04 34.15 -7.15
N GLU A 89 -7.14 34.69 -7.63
CA GLU A 89 -7.19 36.03 -8.18
C GLU A 89 -7.14 37.06 -7.05
N PRO A 90 -6.22 38.05 -7.10
CA PRO A 90 -6.17 39.12 -6.11
C PRO A 90 -7.40 40.03 -6.23
N LEU A 91 -8.02 40.36 -5.11
CA LEU A 91 -9.20 41.25 -5.06
C LEU A 91 -8.82 42.74 -5.17
N GLU A 92 -7.62 43.11 -4.77
CA GLU A 92 -7.15 44.49 -4.75
C GLU A 92 -5.72 44.56 -5.29
N ASN A 93 -5.47 45.55 -6.17
CA ASN A 93 -4.15 45.86 -6.70
C ASN A 93 -3.76 47.26 -6.22
N ALA A 94 -2.61 47.38 -5.53
CA ALA A 94 -2.07 48.68 -5.15
C ALA A 94 -1.37 49.33 -6.35
N ILE A 95 -1.65 50.61 -6.59
CA ILE A 95 -1.00 51.41 -7.63
C ILE A 95 -0.12 52.46 -6.92
N ALA A 96 1.14 52.61 -7.34
CA ALA A 96 2.03 53.62 -6.78
C ALA A 96 1.55 55.04 -7.15
N ALA A 97 1.52 55.96 -6.19
CA ALA A 97 1.20 57.37 -6.44
C ALA A 97 2.34 58.04 -7.22
N LEU A 98 2.00 58.71 -8.33
CA LEU A 98 2.89 59.51 -9.17
C LEU A 98 3.30 60.82 -8.47
#